data_AF-A0A819MQ62-F1
#
_entry.id   AF-A0A819MQ62-F1
#
_cell.length_a   1.000
_cell.length_b   1.000
_cell.length_c   1.000
_cell.angle_alpha   90.00
_cell.angle_beta   90.00
_cell.angle_gamma   90.00
#
_symmetry.space_group_name_H-M   'P 1'
#
loop_
_entity.id
_entity.type
_entity.pdbx_description
1 polymer ?
#
loop_
_entity_poly.entity_id
_entity_poly.type
_entity_poly.pdbx_seq_one_letter_code
_entity_poly.pdbx_strand_id
1 'polypeptide(L)'
;MVPPVTQPKGQANVIASVTAIKVASLTTQLAVANEFTLNDRQKLAFMIITGHLDGDSRFRIGISHNFIYAILILLVTDNDDNQLLMCVPGCGGTGKSQLIRAITKYFEVTKRLKMLRKLAPTSIAAAEIDGLTIHSFLGESHKVPKKQRSRTFKPGDMKLETQWRHVKYLIIDEMSMFRDEGDNLA
;
A
#
# COMPACT_ATOMS: atom_id res chain seq x y z
N MET A 1 34.70 43.30 17.16
CA MET A 1 34.68 42.35 16.03
C MET A 1 34.26 40.98 16.55
N VAL A 2 33.06 40.54 16.20
CA VAL A 2 32.56 39.19 16.52
C VAL A 2 33.14 38.25 15.46
N PRO A 3 33.74 37.10 15.83
CA PRO A 3 34.27 36.16 14.84
C PRO A 3 33.14 35.56 14.01
N PRO A 4 33.37 35.23 12.72
CA PRO A 4 32.35 34.64 11.87
C PRO A 4 31.97 33.25 12.40
N VAL A 5 30.70 33.07 12.72
CA VAL A 5 30.11 31.76 13.07
C VAL A 5 30.32 30.84 11.87
N THR A 6 31.28 29.92 11.98
CA THR A 6 31.56 28.94 10.94
C THR A 6 30.52 27.84 11.07
N GLN A 7 29.52 27.82 10.18
CA GLN A 7 28.52 26.75 10.16
C GLN A 7 29.21 25.38 9.98
N PRO A 8 28.80 24.33 10.72
CA PRO A 8 29.47 23.04 10.69
C PRO A 8 29.28 22.39 9.31
N LYS A 9 30.39 22.18 8.58
CA LYS A 9 30.46 21.54 7.25
C LYS A 9 29.73 20.19 7.15
N GLY A 10 29.45 19.53 8.28
CA GLY A 10 28.70 18.26 8.35
C GLY A 10 27.19 18.39 8.08
N GLN A 11 26.56 19.53 8.42
CA GLN A 11 25.10 19.67 8.25
C GLN A 11 24.69 19.89 6.78
N ALA A 12 25.48 20.66 6.02
CA ALA A 12 25.19 20.94 4.61
C ALA A 12 25.23 19.67 3.73
N ASN A 13 26.20 18.78 3.98
CA ASN A 13 26.33 17.51 3.25
C ASN A 13 25.15 16.56 3.52
N VAL A 14 24.67 16.49 4.77
CA VAL A 14 23.52 15.65 5.12
C VAL A 14 22.25 16.17 4.45
N ILE A 15 22.01 17.49 4.46
CA ILE A 15 20.84 18.10 3.81
C ILE A 15 20.86 17.86 2.30
N ALA A 16 22.02 18.01 1.65
CA ALA A 16 22.18 17.73 0.23
C ALA A 16 21.87 16.25 -0.11
N SER A 17 22.38 15.30 0.70
CA SER A 17 22.11 13.87 0.51
C SER A 17 20.63 13.51 0.70
N VAL A 18 19.98 14.03 1.74
CA VAL A 18 18.54 13.81 1.98
C VAL A 18 17.70 14.40 0.84
N THR A 19 18.10 15.56 0.32
CA THR A 19 17.42 16.22 -0.81
C THR A 19 17.56 15.39 -2.08
N ALA A 20 18.76 14.90 -2.39
CA ALA A 20 19.00 14.03 -3.54
C ALA A 20 18.20 12.72 -3.48
N ILE A 21 18.11 12.09 -2.29
CA ILE A 21 17.30 10.88 -2.09
C ILE A 21 15.81 11.16 -2.38
N LYS A 22 15.27 12.26 -1.84
CA LYS A 22 13.87 12.64 -2.07
C LYS A 22 13.58 12.95 -3.54
N VAL A 23 14.51 13.63 -4.22
CA VAL A 23 14.40 13.93 -5.66
C VAL A 23 14.40 12.64 -6.47
N ALA A 24 15.32 11.71 -6.21
CA ALA A 24 15.37 10.42 -6.90
C ALA A 24 14.10 9.58 -6.68
N SER A 25 13.54 9.61 -5.46
CA SER A 25 12.25 8.98 -5.14
C SER A 25 11.12 9.56 -6.00
N LEU A 26 11.00 10.88 -6.03
CA LEU A 26 9.96 11.58 -6.79
C LEU A 26 10.09 11.33 -8.29
N THR A 27 11.31 11.33 -8.83
CA THR A 27 11.56 11.00 -10.24
C THR A 27 11.09 9.58 -10.57
N THR A 28 11.37 8.62 -9.68
CA THR A 28 10.94 7.21 -9.86
C THR A 28 9.41 7.09 -9.81
N GLN A 29 8.77 7.77 -8.86
CA GLN A 29 7.31 7.80 -8.74
C GLN A 29 6.66 8.37 -10.02
N LEU A 30 7.14 9.51 -10.50
CA LEU A 30 6.62 10.13 -11.73
C LEU A 30 6.87 9.26 -12.97
N ALA A 31 8.03 8.64 -13.08
CA ALA A 31 8.34 7.73 -14.18
C ALA A 31 7.35 6.56 -14.26
N VAL A 32 7.12 5.88 -13.13
CA VAL A 32 6.16 4.77 -13.05
C VAL A 32 4.73 5.25 -13.31
N ALA A 33 4.32 6.38 -12.73
CA ALA A 33 2.98 6.91 -12.94
C ALA A 33 2.70 7.25 -14.42
N ASN A 34 3.72 7.71 -15.15
CA ASN A 34 3.64 8.00 -16.58
C ASN A 34 3.66 6.73 -17.44
N GLU A 35 4.50 5.75 -17.10
CA GLU A 35 4.55 4.43 -17.77
C GLU A 35 3.18 3.76 -17.78
N PHE A 36 2.46 3.84 -16.66
CA PHE A 36 1.12 3.26 -16.51
C PHE A 36 -0.01 4.21 -16.92
N THR A 37 0.30 5.36 -17.52
CA THR A 37 -0.68 6.34 -18.01
C THR A 37 -1.77 6.69 -16.99
N LEU A 38 -1.39 6.81 -15.71
CA LEU A 38 -2.36 6.99 -14.63
C LEU A 38 -3.12 8.32 -14.78
N ASN A 39 -4.42 8.31 -14.53
CA ASN A 39 -5.23 9.52 -14.44
C ASN A 39 -4.94 10.29 -13.13
N ASP A 40 -5.43 11.52 -12.99
CA ASP A 40 -5.08 12.37 -11.84
C ASP A 40 -5.44 11.75 -10.49
N ARG A 41 -6.58 11.04 -10.40
CA ARG A 41 -6.99 10.36 -9.16
C ARG A 41 -6.08 9.18 -8.83
N GLN A 42 -5.74 8.37 -9.84
CA GLN A 42 -4.83 7.24 -9.69
C GLN A 42 -3.41 7.72 -9.37
N LYS A 43 -2.94 8.79 -10.02
CA LYS A 43 -1.65 9.44 -9.72
C LYS A 43 -1.61 9.91 -8.28
N LEU A 44 -2.65 10.59 -7.80
CA LEU A 44 -2.73 11.03 -6.42
C LEU A 44 -2.65 9.85 -5.45
N ALA A 45 -3.43 8.79 -5.67
CA ALA A 45 -3.39 7.58 -4.85
C ALA A 45 -2.00 6.92 -4.86
N PHE A 46 -1.42 6.77 -6.04
CA PHE A 46 -0.09 6.21 -6.24
C PHE A 46 0.97 7.02 -5.49
N MET A 47 0.95 8.34 -5.61
CA MET A 47 1.90 9.25 -4.93
C MET A 47 1.79 9.17 -3.41
N ILE A 48 0.58 9.06 -2.86
CA ILE A 48 0.36 8.90 -1.42
C ILE A 48 0.95 7.58 -0.92
N ILE A 49 0.62 6.46 -1.59
CA ILE A 49 1.07 5.12 -1.20
C ILE A 49 2.60 5.02 -1.28
N THR A 50 3.19 5.51 -2.37
CA THR A 50 4.64 5.45 -2.58
C THR A 50 5.39 6.44 -1.70
N GLY A 51 4.85 7.64 -1.47
CA GLY A 51 5.39 8.60 -0.50
C GLY A 51 5.40 8.05 0.92
N HIS A 52 4.34 7.36 1.34
CA HIS A 52 4.29 6.65 2.61
C HIS A 52 5.34 5.53 2.69
N LEU A 53 5.51 4.75 1.61
CA LEU A 53 6.53 3.70 1.51
C LEU A 53 7.96 4.25 1.64
N ASP A 54 8.21 5.46 1.14
CA ASP A 54 9.50 6.13 1.20
C ASP A 54 9.74 6.92 2.50
N GLY A 55 8.75 6.96 3.40
CA GLY A 55 8.85 7.70 4.67
C GLY A 55 8.77 9.22 4.49
N ASP A 56 8.15 9.70 3.40
CA ASP A 56 8.01 11.12 3.13
C ASP A 56 6.91 11.74 4.02
N SER A 57 7.34 12.60 4.95
CA SER A 57 6.47 13.23 5.93
C SER A 57 5.51 14.26 5.34
N ARG A 58 5.70 14.71 4.10
CA ARG A 58 4.78 15.63 3.42
C ARG A 58 3.41 15.00 3.18
N PHE A 59 3.40 13.70 2.91
CA PHE A 59 2.16 12.92 2.76
C PHE A 59 1.54 12.53 4.11
N ARG A 60 2.19 12.86 5.24
CA ARG A 60 1.66 12.63 6.61
C ARG A 60 0.79 13.78 7.12
N ILE A 61 1.02 15.03 6.70
CA ILE A 61 0.44 16.24 7.32
C ILE A 61 -0.40 17.08 6.34
N GLY A 62 -0.37 16.78 5.04
CA GLY A 62 -0.95 17.64 4.02
C GLY A 62 -2.14 17.03 3.29
N ILE A 63 -3.28 16.84 3.96
CA ILE A 63 -4.55 16.97 3.24
C ILE A 63 -5.33 18.13 3.82
N SER A 64 -4.97 19.34 3.36
CA SER A 64 -5.80 20.53 3.56
C SER A 64 -7.20 20.21 3.03
N HIS A 65 -8.20 20.45 3.88
CA HIS A 65 -9.63 20.11 3.74
C HIS A 65 -10.32 20.53 2.43
N ASN A 66 -9.63 21.23 1.51
CA ASN A 66 -10.21 21.79 0.29
C ASN A 66 -9.87 21.04 -1.01
N PHE A 67 -9.10 19.94 -0.99
CA PHE A 67 -8.75 19.15 -2.18
C PHE A 67 -9.34 17.72 -2.19
N ILE A 68 -10.31 17.44 -1.33
CA ILE A 68 -10.78 16.08 -0.97
C ILE A 68 -12.23 15.80 -1.38
N TYR A 69 -12.56 15.84 -2.67
CA TYR A 69 -13.89 15.37 -3.11
C TYR A 69 -13.84 14.23 -4.13
N ALA A 70 -12.72 13.54 -4.28
CA ALA A 70 -12.57 12.50 -5.30
C ALA A 70 -12.01 11.16 -4.84
N ILE A 71 -11.45 11.08 -3.62
CA ILE A 71 -10.89 9.87 -3.05
C ILE A 71 -11.27 9.91 -1.57
N LEU A 72 -12.11 8.98 -1.12
CA LEU A 72 -12.39 8.80 0.30
C LEU A 72 -11.12 8.22 0.94
N ILE A 73 -10.19 9.12 1.24
CA ILE A 73 -8.99 8.85 2.01
C ILE A 73 -9.46 8.82 3.46
N LEU A 74 -9.87 7.64 3.96
CA LEU A 74 -9.94 7.43 5.40
C LEU A 74 -8.52 7.23 5.92
N LEU A 75 -7.74 8.32 6.00
CA LEU A 75 -6.48 8.33 6.74
C LEU A 75 -6.84 8.17 8.22
N VAL A 76 -6.90 6.94 8.69
CA VAL A 76 -6.77 6.66 10.13
C VAL A 76 -5.27 6.59 10.39
N THR A 77 -4.67 7.74 10.66
CA THR A 77 -3.36 7.80 11.33
C THR A 77 -3.66 7.77 12.82
N ASP A 78 -3.63 6.59 13.44
CA ASP A 78 -3.67 6.53 14.90
C ASP A 78 -2.39 7.16 15.47
N ASN A 79 -2.51 7.80 16.63
CA ASN A 79 -1.42 8.55 17.25
C ASN A 79 -0.37 7.56 17.79
N ASP A 80 0.59 7.19 16.92
CA ASP A 80 1.99 6.76 17.18
C ASP A 80 2.48 5.75 16.12
N ASP A 81 1.56 5.03 15.48
CA ASP A 81 1.87 4.03 14.45
C ASP A 81 1.54 4.57 13.05
N ASN A 82 2.58 4.88 12.26
CA ASN A 82 2.47 5.38 10.88
C ASN A 82 1.81 4.36 9.94
N GLN A 83 0.49 4.19 10.05
CA GLN A 83 -0.32 3.30 9.24
C GLN A 83 -1.05 4.08 8.14
N LEU A 84 -1.01 3.57 6.91
CA LEU A 84 -1.79 4.07 5.78
C LEU A 84 -2.96 3.13 5.53
N LEU A 85 -4.18 3.62 5.80
CA LEU A 85 -5.42 3.00 5.33
C LEU A 85 -6.00 3.85 4.20
N MET A 86 -6.33 3.22 3.08
CA MET A 86 -6.78 3.93 1.89
C MET A 86 -7.85 3.11 1.15
N CYS A 87 -8.97 3.76 0.83
CA CYS A 87 -9.97 3.23 -0.08
C CYS A 87 -9.90 3.97 -1.41
N VAL A 88 -9.80 3.22 -2.51
CA VAL A 88 -9.82 3.78 -3.87
C VAL A 88 -11.11 3.33 -4.56
N PRO A 89 -12.20 4.14 -4.46
CA PRO A 89 -13.44 3.80 -5.12
C PRO A 89 -13.29 3.95 -6.64
N GLY A 90 -14.03 3.12 -7.38
CA GLY A 90 -14.16 3.26 -8.82
C GLY A 90 -15.16 2.25 -9.37
N CYS A 91 -15.86 2.59 -10.44
CA CYS A 91 -16.73 1.65 -11.15
C CYS A 91 -15.87 0.64 -11.96
N GLY A 92 -16.49 -0.40 -12.51
CA GLY A 92 -15.83 -1.27 -13.50
C GLY A 92 -15.25 -0.45 -14.66
N GLY A 93 -14.09 -0.85 -15.18
CA GLY A 93 -13.44 -0.16 -16.31
C GLY A 93 -12.70 1.15 -15.96
N THR A 94 -12.65 1.56 -14.69
CA THR A 94 -11.94 2.79 -14.25
C THR A 94 -10.43 2.63 -14.05
N GLY A 95 -9.85 1.50 -14.48
CA GLY A 95 -8.40 1.26 -14.41
C GLY A 95 -7.84 1.00 -13.01
N LYS A 96 -8.65 0.53 -12.04
CA LYS A 96 -8.14 0.16 -10.70
C LYS A 96 -7.00 -0.88 -10.76
N SER A 97 -7.11 -1.89 -11.62
CA SER A 97 -6.05 -2.87 -11.84
C SER A 97 -4.76 -2.22 -12.39
N GLN A 98 -4.87 -1.15 -13.19
CA GLN A 98 -3.71 -0.40 -13.68
C GLN A 98 -2.98 0.33 -12.55
N LEU A 99 -3.72 0.93 -11.60
CA LEU A 99 -3.15 1.49 -10.37
C LEU A 99 -2.42 0.41 -9.56
N ILE A 100 -3.01 -0.77 -9.38
CA ILE A 100 -2.39 -1.89 -8.65
C ILE A 100 -1.11 -2.36 -9.34
N ARG A 101 -1.10 -2.41 -10.68
CA ARG A 101 0.10 -2.75 -11.47
C ARG A 101 1.20 -1.69 -11.33
N ALA A 102 0.86 -0.41 -11.36
CA ALA A 102 1.80 0.68 -11.13
C ALA A 102 2.43 0.60 -9.73
N ILE A 103 1.61 0.37 -8.68
CA ILE A 103 2.11 0.17 -7.32
C ILE A 103 3.06 -1.04 -7.27
N THR A 104 2.66 -2.16 -7.88
CA THR A 104 3.50 -3.37 -7.96
C THR A 104 4.85 -3.06 -8.61
N LYS A 105 4.85 -2.32 -9.73
CA LYS A 105 6.07 -1.89 -10.42
C LYS A 105 6.96 -1.05 -9.51
N TYR A 106 6.38 -0.10 -8.77
CA TYR A 106 7.15 0.72 -7.84
C TYR A 106 7.83 -0.11 -6.75
N PHE A 107 7.13 -1.09 -6.17
CA PHE A 107 7.70 -2.01 -5.20
C PHE A 107 8.80 -2.90 -5.80
N GLU A 108 8.69 -3.26 -7.08
CA GLU A 108 9.72 -4.00 -7.80
C GLU A 108 10.99 -3.15 -8.00
N VAL A 109 10.88 -1.96 -8.59
CA VAL A 109 12.04 -1.10 -8.90
C VAL A 109 12.75 -0.60 -7.63
N THR A 110 12.02 -0.45 -6.52
CA THR A 110 12.59 -0.12 -5.21
C THR A 110 13.11 -1.33 -4.43
N LYS A 111 13.03 -2.55 -5.00
CA LYS A 111 13.45 -3.82 -4.38
C LYS A 111 12.72 -4.15 -3.07
N ARG A 112 11.47 -3.71 -2.96
CA ARG A 112 10.60 -3.87 -1.78
C ARG A 112 9.42 -4.82 -2.02
N LEU A 113 9.36 -5.51 -3.16
CA LEU A 113 8.24 -6.39 -3.55
C LEU A 113 7.81 -7.40 -2.47
N LYS A 114 8.74 -7.92 -1.66
CA LYS A 114 8.43 -8.82 -0.53
C LYS A 114 7.51 -8.21 0.53
N MET A 115 7.40 -6.88 0.56
CA MET A 115 6.56 -6.13 1.50
C MET A 115 5.11 -6.00 1.01
N LEU A 116 4.82 -6.33 -0.25
CA LEU A 116 3.50 -6.20 -0.86
C LEU A 116 2.79 -7.55 -0.98
N ARG A 117 1.51 -7.55 -0.61
CA ARG A 117 0.56 -8.62 -0.93
C ARG A 117 -0.68 -8.04 -1.59
N LYS A 118 -1.20 -8.75 -2.58
CA LYS A 118 -2.39 -8.41 -3.36
C LYS A 118 -3.38 -9.53 -3.19
N LEU A 119 -4.57 -9.18 -2.73
CA LEU A 119 -5.64 -10.12 -2.43
C LEU A 119 -6.91 -9.75 -3.17
N ALA A 120 -7.74 -10.75 -3.43
CA ALA A 120 -9.09 -10.56 -3.93
C ALA A 120 -10.04 -11.68 -3.41
N PRO A 121 -11.36 -11.47 -3.41
CA PRO A 121 -12.36 -12.46 -3.00
C PRO A 121 -12.46 -13.66 -3.94
N THR A 122 -12.30 -13.45 -5.26
CA THR A 122 -12.45 -14.50 -6.27
C THR A 122 -11.13 -14.83 -6.94
N SER A 123 -11.01 -16.05 -7.48
CA SER A 123 -9.81 -16.49 -8.22
C SER A 123 -9.58 -15.66 -9.48
N ILE A 124 -10.65 -15.22 -10.15
CA ILE A 124 -10.58 -14.39 -11.36
C ILE A 124 -10.02 -13.00 -11.01
N ALA A 125 -10.57 -12.34 -9.97
CA ALA A 125 -10.08 -11.03 -9.54
C ALA A 125 -8.64 -11.11 -9.00
N ALA A 126 -8.29 -12.19 -8.29
CA ALA A 126 -6.93 -12.41 -7.82
C ALA A 126 -5.96 -12.57 -9.00
N ALA A 127 -6.34 -13.30 -10.05
CA ALA A 127 -5.52 -13.48 -11.24
C ALA A 127 -5.28 -12.16 -11.99
N GLU A 128 -6.28 -11.28 -12.10
CA GLU A 128 -6.18 -10.00 -12.82
C GLU A 128 -5.09 -9.07 -12.27
N ILE A 129 -4.84 -9.18 -10.96
CA ILE A 129 -3.87 -8.37 -10.23
C ILE A 129 -2.60 -9.16 -9.86
N ASP A 130 -2.38 -10.37 -10.40
CA ASP A 130 -1.29 -11.29 -10.00
C ASP A 130 -1.21 -11.47 -8.47
N GLY A 131 -2.35 -11.69 -7.84
CA GLY A 131 -2.54 -11.81 -6.40
C GLY A 131 -2.98 -13.21 -5.97
N LEU A 132 -3.42 -13.31 -4.72
CA LEU A 132 -3.97 -14.53 -4.14
C LEU A 132 -5.42 -14.32 -3.73
N THR A 133 -6.20 -15.40 -3.66
CA THR A 133 -7.51 -15.28 -2.99
C THR A 133 -7.29 -15.10 -1.50
N ILE A 134 -8.16 -14.33 -0.85
CA ILE A 134 -8.10 -14.08 0.60
C ILE A 134 -8.09 -15.41 1.37
N HIS A 135 -8.98 -16.33 1.03
CA HIS A 135 -9.05 -17.66 1.65
C HIS A 135 -7.75 -18.46 1.48
N SER A 136 -7.14 -18.42 0.29
CA SER A 136 -5.85 -19.10 0.06
C SER A 136 -4.73 -18.48 0.89
N PHE A 137 -4.75 -17.16 1.06
CA PHE A 137 -3.76 -16.42 1.82
C PHE A 137 -3.91 -16.59 3.34
N LEU A 138 -5.14 -16.70 3.84
CA LEU A 138 -5.45 -16.98 5.25
C LEU A 138 -5.27 -18.45 5.65
N GLY A 139 -4.90 -19.32 4.70
CA GLY A 139 -4.60 -20.72 4.99
C GLY A 139 -5.83 -21.64 5.04
N GLU A 140 -6.98 -21.21 4.52
CA GLU A 140 -8.14 -22.08 4.30
C GLU A 140 -7.87 -23.03 3.12
N SER A 141 -7.02 -24.02 3.37
CA SER A 141 -6.80 -25.10 2.41
C SER A 141 -8.03 -26.00 2.39
N HIS A 142 -8.90 -25.82 1.39
CA HIS A 142 -10.01 -26.74 1.08
C HIS A 142 -9.58 -28.18 0.75
N LYS A 143 -8.27 -28.48 0.73
CA LYS A 143 -7.74 -29.83 0.51
C LYS A 143 -7.75 -30.73 1.75
N VAL A 144 -8.38 -30.31 2.86
CA VAL A 144 -8.55 -31.15 4.04
C VAL A 144 -9.96 -31.77 4.02
N PRO A 145 -10.10 -33.12 4.09
CA PRO A 145 -11.40 -33.76 4.13
C PRO A 145 -12.26 -33.22 5.29
N LYS A 146 -13.58 -33.11 5.05
CA LYS A 146 -14.61 -32.45 5.89
C LYS A 146 -14.65 -32.83 7.38
N LYS A 147 -13.87 -33.82 7.84
CA LYS A 147 -13.79 -34.26 9.25
C LYS A 147 -12.84 -33.45 10.15
N GLN A 148 -12.08 -32.49 9.63
CA GLN A 148 -11.17 -31.63 10.43
C GLN A 148 -11.39 -30.14 10.18
N ARG A 149 -12.64 -29.68 10.20
CA ARG A 149 -12.99 -28.25 10.06
C ARG A 149 -12.73 -27.40 11.32
N SER A 150 -11.94 -27.89 12.26
CA SER A 150 -11.42 -27.11 13.38
C SER A 150 -9.90 -27.10 13.35
N ARG A 151 -9.30 -26.44 12.36
CA ARG A 151 -7.94 -25.95 12.55
C ARG A 151 -8.06 -24.59 13.23
N THR A 152 -8.10 -24.62 14.56
CA THR A 152 -7.62 -23.51 15.37
C THR A 152 -6.24 -23.14 14.84
N PHE A 153 -6.06 -21.87 14.47
CA PHE A 153 -4.77 -21.28 14.13
C PHE A 153 -3.72 -21.77 15.12
N LYS A 154 -2.82 -22.66 14.70
CA LYS A 154 -1.77 -23.17 15.57
C LYS A 154 -0.57 -22.24 15.43
N PRO A 155 -0.12 -21.58 16.51
CA PRO A 155 1.18 -20.91 16.51
C PRO A 155 2.25 -21.91 16.04
N GLY A 156 3.08 -21.55 15.06
CA GLY A 156 4.09 -22.45 14.49
C GLY A 156 3.81 -23.03 13.10
N ASP A 157 2.77 -22.57 12.38
CA ASP A 157 2.67 -22.79 10.93
C ASP A 157 3.77 -22.00 10.20
N MET A 158 4.98 -22.54 10.24
CA MET A 158 6.24 -21.91 9.80
C MET A 158 6.17 -21.38 8.36
N LYS A 159 5.32 -21.97 7.51
CA LYS A 159 5.07 -21.51 6.13
C LYS A 159 4.31 -20.19 6.09
N LEU A 160 3.24 -20.06 6.88
CA LEU A 160 2.43 -18.86 6.92
C LEU A 160 3.23 -17.73 7.59
N GLU A 161 3.85 -18.01 8.74
CA GLU A 161 4.71 -17.03 9.42
C GLU A 161 5.82 -16.50 8.51
N THR A 162 6.46 -17.36 7.72
CA THR A 162 7.47 -16.93 6.74
C THR A 162 6.86 -16.07 5.63
N GLN A 163 5.65 -16.37 5.18
CA GLN A 163 4.95 -15.60 4.15
C GLN A 163 4.52 -14.21 4.64
N TRP A 164 4.16 -14.07 5.92
CA TRP A 164 3.69 -12.84 6.54
C TRP A 164 4.82 -11.96 7.12
N ARG A 165 5.94 -12.55 7.54
CA ARG A 165 7.04 -11.86 8.26
C ARG A 165 7.50 -10.54 7.63
N HIS A 166 7.46 -10.45 6.31
CA HIS A 166 7.99 -9.29 5.57
C HIS A 166 6.90 -8.37 5.00
N VAL A 167 5.63 -8.78 5.09
CA VAL A 167 4.51 -8.05 4.50
C VAL A 167 4.23 -6.81 5.34
N LYS A 168 4.23 -5.64 4.69
CA LYS A 168 3.84 -4.35 5.32
C LYS A 168 2.70 -3.65 4.59
N TYR A 169 2.41 -4.05 3.35
CA TYR A 169 1.36 -3.50 2.53
C TYR A 169 0.46 -4.60 2.03
N LEU A 170 -0.85 -4.40 2.21
CA LEU A 170 -1.90 -5.28 1.75
C LEU A 170 -2.84 -4.49 0.85
N ILE A 171 -2.98 -4.92 -0.40
CA ILE A 171 -3.98 -4.41 -1.33
C ILE A 171 -5.08 -5.47 -1.43
N ILE A 172 -6.33 -5.04 -1.27
CA ILE A 172 -7.51 -5.89 -1.42
C ILE A 172 -8.35 -5.30 -2.56
N ASP A 173 -8.47 -6.04 -3.65
CA ASP A 173 -9.37 -5.68 -4.75
C ASP A 173 -10.77 -6.27 -4.53
N GLU A 174 -11.77 -5.70 -5.19
CA GLU A 174 -13.19 -6.08 -5.07
C GLU A 174 -13.69 -6.08 -3.61
N MET A 175 -13.25 -5.08 -2.82
CA MET A 175 -13.66 -4.92 -1.42
C MET A 175 -15.19 -4.84 -1.26
N SER A 176 -15.94 -4.41 -2.27
CA SER A 176 -17.41 -4.39 -2.26
C SER A 176 -18.06 -5.77 -2.13
N MET A 177 -17.33 -6.86 -2.38
CA MET A 177 -17.83 -8.22 -2.16
C MET A 177 -17.80 -8.61 -0.67
N PHE A 178 -17.07 -7.88 0.16
CA PHE A 178 -17.19 -7.98 1.61
C PHE A 178 -18.45 -7.20 2.01
N ARG A 179 -19.58 -7.90 2.07
CA ARG A 179 -20.76 -7.40 2.78
C ARG A 179 -20.78 -7.97 4.18
N ASP A 180 -21.15 -7.11 5.13
CA ASP A 180 -21.51 -7.51 6.48
C ASP A 180 -22.80 -8.35 6.42
N GLU A 181 -22.79 -9.56 6.97
CA GLU A 181 -24.02 -10.28 7.36
C GLU A 181 -24.56 -9.67 8.67
N GLY A 182 -24.87 -8.36 8.64
CA GLY A 182 -25.20 -7.56 9.83
C GLY A 182 -26.59 -6.92 9.85
N ASP A 183 -27.37 -7.01 8.78
CA ASP A 183 -28.72 -6.41 8.71
C ASP A 183 -29.84 -7.48 8.62
N ASN A 184 -29.89 -8.38 9.59
CA ASN A 184 -31.09 -9.16 9.91
C ASN A 184 -31.32 -9.18 11.43
N LEU A 185 -31.54 -8.00 12.00
CA LEU A 185 -32.35 -7.83 13.19
C LEU A 185 -33.65 -7.12 12.76
N ALA A 186 -34.61 -7.94 12.36
CA ALA A 186 -36.03 -7.63 12.30
C ALA A 186 -36.79 -8.79 12.95
#